data_AF-A0A3D0PUE8-F1
#
_entry.id   AF-A0A3D0PUE8-F1
#
_cell.length_a   1.000
_cell.length_b   1.000
_cell.length_c   1.000
_cell.angle_alpha   90.00
_cell.angle_beta   90.00
_cell.angle_gamma   90.00
#
_symmetry.space_group_name_H-M   'P 1'
#
loop_
_entity.id
_entity.type
_entity.pdbx_description
1 polymer ?
#
loop_
_entity_poly.entity_id
_entity_poly.type
_entity_poly.pdbx_seq_one_letter_code
_entity_poly.pdbx_strand_id
1 'polypeptide(L)'
;MKQYLPALLKALPTTLYLLFISVFFALILGFFLAWAEVGRIRPLKGIASVFISFMRGTPMLVQILLIFILIPMIAYQNGVDTNNWNPSLYAIVAFSLNESAFFAEIFRSAYLSLDRGQMEAAESLGMNKWQLFRRVIFPQAAASALPNTTNMILELMKNTSIEP
;
A
#
# COMPACT_ATOMS: atom_id res chain seq x y z
N MET A 1 0.87 -7.70 34.14
CA MET A 1 0.04 -8.10 32.97
C MET A 1 -1.45 -7.77 33.16
N LYS A 2 -2.12 -8.23 34.23
CA LYS A 2 -3.55 -7.91 34.50
C LYS A 2 -3.88 -6.41 34.58
N GLN A 3 -2.94 -5.57 35.03
CA GLN A 3 -3.11 -4.12 35.16
C GLN A 3 -3.05 -3.36 33.83
N TYR A 4 -2.35 -3.88 32.82
CA TYR A 4 -2.20 -3.24 31.50
C TYR A 4 -3.23 -3.71 30.48
N LEU A 5 -3.85 -4.87 30.74
CA LEU A 5 -4.86 -5.47 29.86
C LEU A 5 -6.03 -4.51 29.53
N PRO A 6 -6.61 -3.75 30.48
CA PRO A 6 -7.69 -2.80 30.17
C PRO A 6 -7.25 -1.65 29.27
N ALA A 7 -6.03 -1.14 29.44
CA ALA A 7 -5.49 -0.07 28.61
C ALA A 7 -5.21 -0.56 27.17
N LEU A 8 -4.65 -1.76 27.03
CA LEU A 8 -4.40 -2.41 25.72
C LEU A 8 -5.71 -2.67 24.97
N LEU A 9 -6.73 -3.19 25.65
CA LEU A 9 -8.05 -3.44 25.06
C LEU A 9 -8.73 -2.14 24.59
N LYS A 10 -8.44 -1.00 25.23
CA LYS A 10 -8.98 0.30 24.85
C LYS A 10 -8.28 0.90 23.62
N ALA A 11 -6.98 0.63 23.42
CA ALA A 11 -6.22 1.10 22.26
C ALA A 11 -6.46 0.26 20.99
N LEU A 12 -6.79 -1.02 21.17
CA LEU A 12 -6.96 -2.00 20.10
C LEU A 12 -7.94 -1.58 18.98
N PRO A 13 -9.13 -0.99 19.26
CA PRO A 13 -10.03 -0.53 18.21
C PRO A 13 -9.41 0.54 17.30
N THR A 14 -8.64 1.47 17.87
CA THR A 14 -7.96 2.53 17.11
C THR A 14 -6.87 1.95 16.22
N THR A 15 -6.06 1.03 16.75
CA THR A 15 -5.02 0.32 15.98
C THR A 15 -5.64 -0.44 14.80
N LEU A 16 -6.72 -1.19 15.04
CA LEU A 16 -7.41 -1.92 13.98
C LEU A 16 -8.04 -0.99 12.94
N TYR A 17 -8.64 0.11 13.39
CA TYR A 17 -9.19 1.13 12.49
C TYR A 17 -8.12 1.71 11.56
N LEU A 18 -6.98 2.16 12.11
CA LEU A 18 -5.86 2.67 11.33
C LEU A 18 -5.33 1.60 10.37
N LEU A 19 -5.14 0.37 10.86
CA LEU A 19 -4.63 -0.75 10.08
C LEU A 19 -5.52 -1.04 8.87
N PHE A 20 -6.80 -1.34 9.07
CA PHE A 20 -7.68 -1.79 7.99
C PHE A 20 -7.89 -0.71 6.93
N ILE A 21 -8.09 0.55 7.34
CA ILE A 21 -8.28 1.65 6.39
C ILE A 21 -6.99 1.92 5.61
N SER A 22 -5.84 1.93 6.29
CA SER A 22 -4.56 2.19 5.64
C SER A 22 -4.20 1.11 4.63
N VAL A 23 -4.37 -0.17 5.02
CA VAL A 23 -4.14 -1.33 4.15
C VAL A 23 -5.07 -1.30 2.95
N PHE A 24 -6.35 -0.97 3.13
CA PHE A 24 -7.31 -0.91 2.01
C PHE A 24 -6.83 0.05 0.92
N PHE A 25 -6.47 1.29 1.26
CA PHE A 25 -5.96 2.25 0.29
C PHE A 25 -4.57 1.88 -0.24
N ALA A 26 -3.70 1.33 0.61
CA ALA A 26 -2.36 0.88 0.21
C ALA A 26 -2.41 -0.25 -0.82
N LEU A 27 -3.32 -1.23 -0.67
CA LEU A 27 -3.51 -2.31 -1.63
C LEU A 27 -3.98 -1.77 -2.99
N ILE A 28 -4.92 -0.83 -2.99
CA ILE A 28 -5.43 -0.20 -4.22
C ILE A 28 -4.31 0.55 -4.93
N LEU A 29 -3.62 1.45 -4.21
CA LEU A 29 -2.56 2.26 -4.79
C LEU A 29 -1.37 1.40 -5.21
N GLY A 30 -0.98 0.43 -4.38
CA GLY A 30 0.09 -0.52 -4.67
C GLY A 30 -0.19 -1.37 -5.91
N PHE A 31 -1.43 -1.78 -6.14
CA PHE A 31 -1.83 -2.47 -7.36
C PHE A 31 -1.60 -1.60 -8.61
N PHE A 32 -2.03 -0.34 -8.59
CA PHE A 32 -1.82 0.56 -9.73
C PHE A 32 -0.35 0.91 -9.95
N LEU A 33 0.42 1.08 -8.89
CA LEU A 33 1.87 1.30 -8.96
C LEU A 33 2.60 0.08 -9.53
N ALA A 34 2.24 -1.14 -9.12
CA ALA A 34 2.79 -2.37 -9.68
C ALA A 34 2.43 -2.52 -11.17
N TRP A 35 1.18 -2.20 -11.53
CA TRP A 35 0.73 -2.23 -12.92
C TRP A 35 1.50 -1.23 -13.79
N ALA A 36 1.76 -0.02 -13.28
CA ALA A 36 2.60 0.98 -13.93
C ALA A 36 4.05 0.51 -14.13
N GLU A 37 4.65 -0.11 -13.11
CA GLU A 37 6.03 -0.63 -13.12
C GLU A 37 6.25 -1.75 -14.14
N VAL A 38 5.28 -2.66 -14.23
CA VAL A 38 5.29 -3.80 -15.18
C VAL A 38 4.86 -3.36 -16.58
N GLY A 39 4.10 -2.28 -16.68
CA GLY A 39 3.56 -1.75 -17.93
C GLY A 39 4.64 -1.25 -18.90
N ARG A 40 4.20 -0.99 -20.14
CA ARG A 40 5.06 -0.51 -21.23
C ARG A 40 5.11 1.03 -21.35
N ILE A 41 4.27 1.74 -20.60
CA ILE A 41 4.12 3.20 -20.69
C ILE A 41 5.25 3.87 -19.90
N ARG A 42 6.31 4.31 -20.60
CA ARG A 42 7.54 4.84 -19.98
C ARG A 42 7.32 5.99 -18.98
N PRO A 43 6.50 7.02 -19.25
CA PRO A 43 6.27 8.09 -18.27
C PRO A 43 5.61 7.58 -16.99
N LEU A 44 4.62 6.70 -17.12
CA LEU A 44 3.90 6.13 -15.98
C LEU A 44 4.82 5.27 -15.12
N LYS A 45 5.67 4.46 -15.76
CA LYS A 45 6.72 3.70 -15.09
C LYS A 45 7.70 4.61 -14.35
N GLY A 46 8.19 5.67 -14.99
CA GLY A 46 9.12 6.62 -14.36
C GLY A 46 8.54 7.27 -13.09
N ILE A 47 7.28 7.72 -13.16
CA ILE A 47 6.58 8.30 -12.00
C ILE A 47 6.43 7.26 -10.87
N ALA A 48 5.99 6.04 -11.21
CA ALA A 48 5.83 4.97 -10.22
C ALA A 48 7.18 4.58 -9.58
N SER A 49 8.24 4.41 -10.38
CA SER A 49 9.59 4.10 -9.91
C SER A 49 10.10 5.14 -8.92
N VAL A 50 9.93 6.44 -9.21
CA VAL A 50 10.36 7.54 -8.34
C VAL A 50 9.54 7.53 -7.04
N PHE A 51 8.22 7.41 -7.14
CA PHE A 51 7.34 7.32 -5.97
C PHE A 51 7.73 6.16 -5.06
N ILE A 52 7.87 4.95 -5.61
CA ILE A 52 8.21 3.73 -4.85
C ILE A 52 9.57 3.90 -4.18
N SER A 53 10.56 4.41 -4.92
CA SER A 53 11.92 4.60 -4.40
C SER A 53 11.97 5.65 -3.28
N PHE A 54 11.22 6.74 -3.42
CA PHE A 54 11.11 7.78 -2.39
C PHE A 54 10.44 7.26 -1.12
N MET A 55 9.30 6.58 -1.26
CA MET A 55 8.53 6.08 -0.11
C MET A 55 9.28 4.96 0.64
N ARG A 56 10.04 4.12 -0.07
CA ARG A 56 10.86 3.08 0.57
C ARG A 56 12.19 3.59 1.10
N GLY A 57 12.70 4.70 0.54
CA GLY A 57 13.95 5.33 0.98
C GLY A 57 13.80 6.28 2.16
N THR A 58 12.57 6.64 2.54
CA THR A 58 12.29 7.62 3.60
C THR A 58 11.71 6.92 4.83
N PRO A 59 12.20 7.18 6.05
CA PRO A 59 11.63 6.61 7.27
C PRO A 59 10.14 6.93 7.43
N MET A 60 9.34 5.97 7.89
CA MET A 60 7.89 6.13 8.10
C MET A 60 7.56 7.37 8.96
N LEU A 61 8.28 7.55 10.07
CA LEU A 61 8.10 8.69 10.98
C LEU A 61 8.27 10.04 10.27
N VAL A 62 9.22 10.13 9.33
CA VAL A 62 9.44 11.35 8.54
C VAL A 62 8.25 11.58 7.60
N GLN A 63 7.70 10.52 7.00
CA GLN A 63 6.53 10.63 6.14
C GLN A 63 5.30 11.09 6.91
N ILE A 64 5.09 10.56 8.12
CA ILE A 64 4.00 10.99 9.00
C ILE A 64 4.16 12.45 9.37
N LEU A 65 5.35 12.88 9.80
CA LEU A 65 5.63 14.29 10.09
C LEU A 65 5.36 15.19 8.87
N LEU A 66 5.82 14.79 7.69
CA LEU A 66 5.57 15.53 6.45
C LEU A 66 4.09 15.63 6.15
N ILE A 67 3.32 14.56 6.28
CA ILE A 67 1.87 14.57 6.04
C ILE A 67 1.14 15.45 7.06
N PHE A 68 1.53 15.40 8.33
CA PHE A 68 0.99 16.25 9.39
C PHE A 68 1.27 17.74 9.19
N ILE A 69 2.33 18.10 8.45
CA ILE A 69 2.67 19.50 8.16
C ILE A 69 2.09 19.94 6.80
N LEU A 70 2.31 19.16 5.75
CA LEU A 70 1.99 19.54 4.38
C LEU A 70 0.49 19.58 4.12
N ILE A 71 -0.31 18.63 4.65
CA ILE A 71 -1.76 18.65 4.41
C ILE A 71 -2.40 19.91 5.02
N PRO A 72 -2.22 20.23 6.32
CA PRO A 72 -2.76 21.47 6.89
C PRO A 72 -2.24 22.73 6.19
N MET A 73 -0.95 22.78 5.85
CA MET A 73 -0.35 23.92 5.17
C MET A 73 -0.99 24.18 3.80
N ILE A 74 -1.13 23.14 2.98
CA ILE A 74 -1.75 23.25 1.65
C ILE A 74 -3.25 23.58 1.81
N ALA A 75 -3.95 22.95 2.73
CA ALA A 75 -5.36 23.20 2.98
C ALA A 75 -5.61 24.67 3.38
N TYR A 76 -4.80 25.20 4.30
CA TYR A 76 -4.87 26.60 4.72
C TYR A 76 -4.64 27.58 3.56
N GLN A 77 -3.66 27.29 2.69
CA GLN A 77 -3.42 28.09 1.47
C GLN A 77 -4.61 28.11 0.50
N ASN A 78 -5.45 27.07 0.54
CA ASN A 78 -6.67 26.95 -0.25
C ASN A 78 -7.94 27.41 0.51
N GLY A 79 -7.78 28.06 1.68
CA GLY A 79 -8.89 28.58 2.48
C GLY A 79 -9.66 27.52 3.28
N VAL A 80 -9.09 26.32 3.45
CA VAL A 80 -9.69 25.22 4.22
C VAL A 80 -9.10 25.16 5.62
N ASP A 81 -9.95 25.24 6.64
CA ASP A 81 -9.54 25.07 8.04
C ASP A 81 -9.47 23.58 8.42
N THR A 82 -8.28 23.11 8.77
CA THR A 82 -8.01 21.72 9.17
C THR A 82 -7.85 21.53 10.68
N ASN A 83 -8.02 22.58 11.50
CA ASN A 83 -7.78 22.52 12.95
C ASN A 83 -8.68 21.49 13.65
N ASN A 84 -9.88 21.25 13.13
CA ASN A 84 -10.86 20.31 13.67
C ASN A 84 -10.82 18.93 12.99
N TRP A 85 -9.86 18.67 12.11
CA TRP A 85 -9.76 17.38 11.43
C TRP A 85 -9.25 16.30 12.38
N ASN A 86 -9.75 15.08 12.21
CA ASN A 86 -9.32 13.95 13.03
C ASN A 86 -7.84 13.63 12.75
N PRO A 87 -6.95 13.61 13.77
CA PRO A 87 -5.53 13.30 13.60
C PRO A 87 -5.26 11.95 12.92
N SER A 88 -6.18 10.99 13.08
CA SER A 88 -6.12 9.67 12.44
C SER A 88 -6.06 9.75 10.92
N LEU A 89 -6.61 10.81 10.31
CA LEU A 89 -6.60 10.99 8.86
C LEU A 89 -5.18 11.17 8.33
N TYR A 90 -4.34 11.95 9.00
CA TYR A 90 -2.95 12.16 8.60
C TYR A 90 -2.15 10.86 8.71
N ALA A 91 -2.35 10.10 9.79
CA ALA A 91 -1.73 8.79 9.96
C ALA A 91 -2.16 7.80 8.86
N ILE A 92 -3.46 7.73 8.56
CA ILE A 92 -3.99 6.88 7.47
C ILE A 92 -3.35 7.24 6.14
N VAL A 93 -3.27 8.52 5.79
CA VAL A 93 -2.67 8.96 4.53
C VAL A 93 -1.19 8.56 4.47
N ALA A 94 -0.44 8.82 5.54
CA ALA A 94 0.98 8.50 5.58
C ALA A 94 1.22 6.98 5.47
N PHE A 95 0.51 6.16 6.25
CA PHE A 95 0.58 4.71 6.18
C PHE A 95 0.17 4.20 4.79
N SER A 96 -0.93 4.70 4.23
CA SER A 96 -1.38 4.26 2.90
C SER A 96 -0.36 4.55 1.81
N LEU A 97 0.26 5.72 1.81
CA LEU A 97 1.27 6.09 0.82
C LEU A 97 2.53 5.24 0.98
N ASN A 98 3.01 5.07 2.21
CA ASN A 98 4.20 4.27 2.49
C ASN A 98 4.01 2.82 2.07
N GLU A 99 2.97 2.18 2.61
CA GLU A 99 2.68 0.76 2.42
C GLU A 99 2.34 0.42 0.96
N SER A 100 1.76 1.39 0.23
CA SER A 100 1.50 1.19 -1.21
C SER A 100 2.77 0.92 -2.01
N ALA A 101 3.91 1.51 -1.63
CA ALA A 101 5.17 1.28 -2.31
C ALA A 101 5.71 -0.14 -2.04
N PHE A 102 5.53 -0.64 -0.83
CA PHE A 102 5.89 -2.02 -0.47
C PHE A 102 4.96 -3.04 -1.13
N PHE A 103 3.65 -2.81 -1.12
CA PHE A 103 2.70 -3.66 -1.86
C PHE A 103 2.97 -3.65 -3.36
N ALA A 104 3.34 -2.50 -3.94
CA ALA A 104 3.69 -2.43 -5.35
C ALA A 104 4.84 -3.39 -5.71
N GLU A 105 5.85 -3.50 -4.86
CA GLU A 105 6.95 -4.43 -5.07
C GLU A 105 6.54 -5.89 -4.88
N ILE A 106 5.72 -6.18 -3.87
CA ILE A 106 5.19 -7.53 -3.64
C ILE A 106 4.42 -7.98 -4.87
N PHE A 107 3.51 -7.15 -5.40
CA PHE A 107 2.70 -7.47 -6.57
C PHE A 107 3.53 -7.56 -7.85
N ARG A 108 4.49 -6.63 -8.04
CA ARG A 108 5.43 -6.68 -9.17
C ARG A 108 6.25 -7.96 -9.15
N SER A 109 6.75 -8.35 -7.98
CA SER A 109 7.56 -9.56 -7.83
C SER A 109 6.73 -10.82 -8.06
N ALA A 110 5.51 -10.88 -7.52
CA ALA A 110 4.58 -11.98 -7.74
C ALA A 110 4.15 -12.12 -9.21
N TYR A 111 4.00 -10.99 -9.92
CA TYR A 111 3.76 -11.01 -11.36
C TYR A 111 4.97 -11.56 -12.13
N LEU A 112 6.17 -11.09 -11.80
CA LEU A 112 7.40 -11.48 -12.51
C LEU A 112 7.87 -12.91 -12.21
N SER A 113 7.41 -13.51 -11.10
CA SER A 113 7.69 -14.92 -10.78
C SER A 113 6.86 -15.91 -11.58
N LEU A 114 5.85 -15.46 -12.32
CA LEU A 114 5.02 -16.34 -13.14
C LEU A 114 5.78 -16.80 -14.38
N ASP A 115 5.60 -18.07 -14.74
CA ASP A 115 6.18 -18.64 -15.94
C ASP A 115 5.60 -18.01 -17.20
N ARG A 116 6.47 -17.63 -18.15
CA ARG A 116 6.06 -17.06 -19.43
C ARG A 116 5.35 -18.08 -20.30
N GLY A 117 5.71 -19.36 -20.19
CA GLY A 117 5.06 -20.44 -20.94
C GLY A 117 3.55 -20.54 -20.71
N GLN A 118 3.09 -20.30 -19.47
CA GLN A 118 1.66 -20.24 -19.18
C GLN A 118 0.94 -19.09 -19.88
N MET A 119 1.60 -17.94 -20.00
CA MET A 119 1.03 -16.78 -20.70
C MET A 119 0.97 -17.04 -22.21
N GLU A 120 2.03 -17.59 -22.78
CA GLU A 120 2.10 -17.95 -24.21
C GLU A 120 1.10 -19.06 -24.57
N ALA A 121 0.91 -20.06 -23.71
CA ALA A 121 -0.09 -21.12 -23.89
C ALA A 121 -1.52 -20.57 -23.86
N ALA A 122 -1.83 -19.69 -22.90
CA ALA A 122 -3.14 -19.06 -22.81
C ALA A 122 -3.43 -18.13 -24.00
N GLU A 123 -2.44 -17.40 -24.50
CA GLU A 123 -2.54 -16.62 -25.73
C GLU A 123 -2.76 -17.51 -26.96
N SER A 124 -2.08 -18.66 -27.04
CA SER A 124 -2.27 -19.65 -28.12
C SER A 124 -3.67 -20.27 -28.13
N LEU A 125 -4.34 -20.32 -26.98
CA LEU A 125 -5.75 -20.71 -26.84
C LEU A 125 -6.74 -19.56 -27.16
N GLY A 126 -6.25 -18.41 -27.63
CA GLY A 126 -7.07 -17.28 -28.05
C GLY A 126 -7.57 -16.38 -26.91
N MET A 127 -6.99 -16.47 -25.71
CA MET A 127 -7.37 -15.57 -24.61
C MET A 127 -6.96 -14.13 -24.92
N ASN A 128 -7.90 -13.20 -24.77
CA ASN A 128 -7.56 -11.78 -24.77
C ASN A 128 -6.85 -11.37 -23.47
N LYS A 129 -6.24 -10.18 -23.44
CA LYS A 129 -5.44 -9.70 -22.29
C LYS A 129 -6.21 -9.69 -20.96
N TRP A 130 -7.51 -9.39 -21.00
CA TRP A 130 -8.34 -9.39 -19.79
C TRP A 130 -8.64 -10.80 -19.30
N GLN A 131 -8.93 -11.73 -20.21
CA GLN A 131 -9.13 -13.15 -19.89
C GLN A 131 -7.84 -13.77 -19.33
N LEU A 132 -6.71 -13.54 -19.99
CA LEU A 132 -5.39 -13.97 -19.54
C LEU A 132 -5.11 -13.44 -18.13
N PHE A 133 -5.32 -12.13 -17.91
CA PHE A 133 -5.09 -11.52 -16.60
C PHE A 133 -5.99 -12.14 -15.52
N ARG A 134 -7.31 -12.14 -15.72
CA ARG A 134 -8.28 -12.57 -14.70
C ARG A 134 -8.22 -14.07 -14.42
N ARG A 135 -7.96 -14.91 -15.42
CA ARG A 135 -8.07 -16.37 -15.30
C ARG A 135 -6.74 -17.07 -15.03
N VAL A 136 -5.61 -16.48 -15.45
CA VAL A 136 -4.29 -17.12 -15.35
C VAL A 136 -3.39 -16.33 -14.43
N ILE A 137 -3.17 -15.04 -14.71
CA ILE A 137 -2.17 -14.24 -14.01
C ILE A 137 -2.61 -13.91 -12.58
N PHE A 138 -3.78 -13.32 -12.41
CA PHE A 138 -4.24 -12.77 -11.14
C PHE A 138 -4.37 -13.83 -10.04
N PRO A 139 -5.01 -15.01 -10.26
CA PRO A 139 -5.12 -16.02 -9.20
C PRO A 139 -3.77 -16.54 -8.72
N GLN A 140 -2.82 -16.74 -9.64
CA GLN A 140 -1.48 -17.25 -9.33
C GLN A 140 -0.62 -16.19 -8.64
N ALA A 141 -0.62 -14.96 -9.16
CA ALA A 141 0.09 -13.84 -8.55
C ALA A 141 -0.46 -13.52 -7.15
N ALA A 142 -1.78 -13.53 -6.96
CA ALA A 142 -2.39 -13.28 -5.67
C ALA A 142 -2.00 -14.35 -4.63
N ALA A 143 -2.02 -15.63 -5.02
CA ALA A 143 -1.57 -16.73 -4.16
C ALA A 143 -0.09 -16.59 -3.77
N SER A 144 0.77 -16.22 -4.73
CA SER A 144 2.21 -16.02 -4.48
C SER A 144 2.50 -14.78 -3.62
N ALA A 145 1.72 -13.71 -3.77
CA ALA A 145 1.86 -12.47 -3.00
C ALA A 145 1.39 -12.62 -1.54
N LEU A 146 0.43 -13.51 -1.28
CA LEU A 146 -0.26 -13.63 0.01
C LEU A 146 0.67 -13.69 1.25
N PRO A 147 1.76 -14.48 1.26
CA PRO A 147 2.64 -14.57 2.43
C PRO A 147 3.34 -13.23 2.72
N ASN A 148 3.85 -12.57 1.68
CA ASN A 148 4.54 -11.29 1.82
C ASN A 148 3.57 -10.16 2.19
N THR A 149 2.37 -10.15 1.59
CA THR A 149 1.29 -9.22 1.96
C THR A 149 0.93 -9.37 3.44
N THR A 150 0.84 -10.61 3.94
CA THR A 150 0.53 -10.88 5.35
C THR A 150 1.63 -10.35 6.27
N ASN A 151 2.90 -10.60 5.93
CA ASN A 151 4.03 -10.07 6.69
C ASN A 151 4.02 -8.54 6.74
N MET A 152 3.71 -7.88 5.61
CA MET A 152 3.62 -6.42 5.53
C MET A 152 2.51 -5.87 6.41
N ILE A 153 1.31 -6.49 6.40
CA ILE A 153 0.20 -6.08 7.28
C ILE A 153 0.57 -6.24 8.77
N LEU A 154 1.30 -7.31 9.12
CA LEU A 154 1.78 -7.52 10.49
C LEU A 154 2.85 -6.49 10.89
N GLU A 155 3.66 -6.02 9.95
CA GLU A 155 4.62 -4.94 10.17
C GLU A 155 3.91 -3.60 10.38
N LEU A 156 2.94 -3.26 9.54
CA LEU A 156 2.11 -2.06 9.72
C LEU A 156 1.37 -2.08 11.06
N MET A 157 0.85 -3.23 11.49
CA MET A 157 0.18 -3.36 12.80
C MET A 157 1.14 -3.04 13.98
N LYS A 158 2.44 -3.31 13.83
CA LYS A 158 3.45 -2.89 14.81
C LYS A 158 3.69 -1.39 14.72
N ASN A 159 3.81 -0.85 13.51
CA ASN A 159 4.08 0.56 13.28
C ASN A 159 2.95 1.46 13.80
N THR A 160 1.69 1.04 13.66
CA THR A 160 0.52 1.75 14.24
C THR A 160 0.48 1.74 15.78
N SER A 161 1.31 0.91 16.42
CA SER A 161 1.42 0.82 17.89
C SER A 161 2.65 1.54 18.45
N ILE A 162 3.62 1.91 17.61
CA ILE A 162 4.91 2.49 18.01
C ILE A 162 4.87 4.02 18.09
N GLU A 163 3.87 4.68 17.51
CA GLU A 163 3.73 6.14 17.58
C GLU A 163 2.73 6.56 18.67
N PRO A 164 3.22 6.99 19.84
CA PRO A 164 2.40 7.63 20.87
C PRO A 164 1.96 9.06 20.50
#